data_AF-A0A017HNK3-F1
#
_entry.id   AF-A0A017HNK3-F1
#
_cell.length_a   1.000
_cell.length_b   1.000
_cell.length_c   1.000
_cell.angle_alpha   90.00
_cell.angle_beta   90.00
_cell.angle_gamma   90.00
#
_symmetry.space_group_name_H-M   'P 1'
#
loop_
_entity.id
_entity.type
_entity.pdbx_description
1 polymer ?
#
loop_
_entity_poly.entity_id
_entity_poly.type
_entity_poly.pdbx_seq_one_letter_code
_entity_poly.pdbx_strand_id
1 'polypeptide(L)'
;MPRIPDWYCQVGGMITDWPLYVLFAEKGDIAFLPEAMGVYRLHPGGAFSPKSDLTKLETMEMLYRIVNEGTEFRHDKDLRAGHGRYFLDMARTYLDQGRTDLARRCLREARSYRPRGQFRGLAEAFSLEVRSWLRRRASL
;
A
#
# COMPACT_ATOMS: atom_id res chain seq x y z
N MET A 1 22.45 9.64 -20.31
CA MET A 1 21.21 9.54 -19.50
C MET A 1 21.29 8.28 -18.68
N PRO A 2 20.92 8.30 -17.38
CA PRO A 2 20.79 7.08 -16.61
C PRO A 2 19.74 6.17 -17.26
N ARG A 3 20.05 4.87 -17.37
CA ARG A 3 19.12 3.87 -17.92
C ARG A 3 18.07 3.54 -16.86
N ILE A 4 16.80 3.68 -17.20
CA ILE A 4 15.69 3.23 -16.36
C ILE A 4 15.65 1.70 -16.41
N PRO A 5 15.62 1.00 -15.26
CA PRO A 5 15.55 -0.46 -15.24
C PRO A 5 14.27 -1.00 -15.89
N ASP A 6 14.37 -2.13 -16.56
CA ASP A 6 13.22 -2.73 -17.28
C ASP A 6 12.05 -3.06 -16.35
N TRP A 7 12.32 -3.40 -15.09
CA TRP A 7 11.28 -3.68 -14.10
C TRP A 7 10.37 -2.47 -13.84
N TYR A 8 10.88 -1.24 -13.95
CA TYR A 8 10.08 -0.03 -13.76
C TYR A 8 8.98 0.06 -14.82
N CYS A 9 9.29 -0.33 -16.06
CA CYS A 9 8.33 -0.35 -17.16
C CYS A 9 7.20 -1.37 -16.93
N GLN A 10 7.44 -2.40 -16.11
CA GLN A 10 6.43 -3.42 -15.78
C GLN A 10 5.33 -2.90 -14.85
N VAL A 11 5.54 -1.75 -14.18
CA VAL A 11 4.51 -1.11 -13.33
C VAL A 11 3.33 -0.58 -14.16
N GLY A 12 3.46 -0.52 -15.49
CA GLY A 12 2.31 -0.31 -16.39
C GLY A 12 1.71 1.10 -16.34
N GLY A 13 2.46 2.09 -15.84
CA GLY A 13 2.09 3.51 -15.91
C GLY A 13 0.94 3.95 -14.98
N MET A 14 0.34 3.06 -14.20
CA MET A 14 -0.77 3.43 -13.29
C MET A 14 -0.29 4.13 -12.02
N ILE A 15 0.88 3.77 -11.50
CA ILE A 15 1.54 4.41 -10.35
C ILE A 15 3.02 4.56 -10.70
N THR A 16 3.39 5.68 -11.30
CA THR A 16 4.75 5.94 -11.81
C THR A 16 5.66 6.54 -10.75
N ASP A 17 5.12 7.40 -9.90
CA ASP A 17 5.95 8.30 -9.10
C ASP A 17 6.65 7.55 -7.97
N TRP A 18 5.93 6.66 -7.28
CA TRP A 18 6.49 5.95 -6.13
C TRP A 18 7.68 5.05 -6.47
N PRO A 19 7.62 4.15 -7.48
CA PRO A 19 8.79 3.38 -7.91
C PRO A 19 9.94 4.26 -8.42
N LEU A 20 9.63 5.40 -9.04
CA LEU A 20 10.64 6.33 -9.50
C LEU A 20 11.39 6.97 -8.33
N TYR A 21 10.70 7.32 -7.25
CA TYR A 21 11.34 7.81 -6.03
C TYR A 21 12.22 6.76 -5.36
N VAL A 22 11.83 5.48 -5.39
CA VAL A 22 12.72 4.39 -4.92
C VAL A 22 14.02 4.38 -5.74
N LEU A 23 13.92 4.46 -7.07
CA LEU A 23 15.12 4.52 -7.94
C LEU A 23 15.99 5.74 -7.68
N PHE A 24 15.38 6.90 -7.42
CA PHE A 24 16.14 8.12 -7.07
C PHE A 24 16.83 7.98 -5.71
N ALA A 25 16.15 7.42 -4.71
CA ALA A 25 16.72 7.17 -3.40
C ALA A 25 17.91 6.19 -3.44
N GLU A 26 17.95 5.25 -4.40
CA GLU A 26 19.11 4.38 -4.61
C GLU A 26 20.34 5.10 -5.18
N LYS A 27 20.18 6.32 -5.70
CA LYS A 27 21.26 7.12 -6.32
C LYS A 27 21.70 8.30 -5.49
N GLY A 28 20.94 8.70 -4.48
CA GLY A 28 21.28 9.78 -3.58
C GLY A 28 20.12 10.16 -2.67
N ASP A 29 20.37 11.14 -1.81
CA ASP A 29 19.39 11.60 -0.84
C ASP A 29 18.25 12.40 -1.50
N ILE A 30 17.04 12.25 -0.95
CA ILE A 30 15.88 13.05 -1.32
C ILE A 30 15.66 14.10 -0.24
N ALA A 31 15.82 15.37 -0.60
CA ALA A 31 15.58 16.49 0.30
C ALA A 31 14.08 16.84 0.37
N PHE A 32 13.59 17.11 1.58
CA PHE A 32 12.26 17.68 1.78
C PHE A 32 12.31 19.20 1.59
N LEU A 33 11.40 19.73 0.77
CA LEU A 33 11.22 21.17 0.55
C LEU A 33 9.93 21.60 1.28
N PRO A 34 10.00 22.45 2.31
CA PRO A 34 8.83 22.83 3.10
C PRO A 34 7.87 23.80 2.39
N GLU A 35 8.13 24.16 1.14
CA GLU A 35 7.28 25.02 0.33
C GLU A 35 6.14 24.26 -0.37
N ALA A 36 5.00 24.92 -0.57
CA ALA A 36 3.90 24.37 -1.34
C ALA A 36 4.25 24.36 -2.85
N MET A 37 4.73 23.22 -3.36
CA MET A 37 5.20 23.06 -4.75
C MET A 37 4.10 22.64 -5.74
N GLY A 38 2.88 22.30 -5.29
CA GLY A 38 1.82 21.82 -6.17
C GLY A 38 0.44 21.73 -5.52
N VAL A 39 -0.58 21.59 -6.36
CA VAL A 39 -1.99 21.43 -5.94
C VAL A 39 -2.51 20.09 -6.43
N TYR A 40 -2.96 19.24 -5.51
CA TYR A 40 -3.57 17.95 -5.85
C TYR A 40 -5.02 18.14 -6.30
N ARG A 41 -5.42 17.53 -7.43
CA ARG A 41 -6.78 17.58 -7.96
C ARG A 41 -7.30 16.18 -8.24
N LEU A 42 -8.49 15.90 -7.73
CA LEU A 42 -9.24 14.70 -8.10
C LEU A 42 -10.16 15.04 -9.28
N HIS A 43 -10.06 14.27 -10.35
CA HIS A 43 -10.92 14.42 -11.52
C HIS A 43 -11.22 13.06 -12.17
N PRO A 44 -12.33 12.92 -12.92
CA PRO A 44 -12.73 11.65 -13.54
C PRO A 44 -11.72 11.10 -14.56
N GLY A 45 -10.89 11.96 -15.15
CA GLY A 45 -9.82 11.58 -16.06
C GLY A 45 -8.53 11.11 -15.40
N GLY A 46 -8.49 10.97 -14.06
CA GLY A 46 -7.31 10.51 -13.35
C GLY A 46 -6.95 9.05 -13.68
N ALA A 47 -5.67 8.72 -13.74
CA ALA A 47 -5.23 7.37 -14.08
C ALA A 47 -5.60 6.31 -13.02
N PHE A 48 -5.60 6.70 -11.74
CA PHE A 48 -5.77 5.78 -10.61
C PHE A 48 -7.03 6.03 -9.78
N SER A 49 -7.31 7.28 -9.37
CA SER A 49 -8.42 7.61 -8.46
C SER A 49 -9.80 7.12 -8.91
N PRO A 50 -10.17 7.17 -10.20
CA PRO A 50 -11.47 6.68 -10.69
C PRO A 50 -11.60 5.15 -10.75
N LYS A 51 -10.50 4.40 -10.55
CA LYS A 51 -10.53 2.94 -10.61
C LYS A 51 -11.35 2.35 -9.46
N SER A 52 -11.89 1.16 -9.69
CA SER A 52 -12.58 0.39 -8.66
C SER A 52 -11.63 0.07 -7.51
N ASP A 53 -12.17 -0.08 -6.31
CA ASP A 53 -11.39 -0.44 -5.13
C ASP A 53 -10.67 -1.78 -5.28
N LEU A 54 -11.30 -2.75 -5.94
CA LEU A 54 -10.68 -4.03 -6.25
C LEU A 54 -9.44 -3.84 -7.12
N THR A 55 -9.57 -3.07 -8.20
CA THR A 55 -8.47 -2.74 -9.12
C THR A 55 -7.35 -1.99 -8.39
N LYS A 56 -7.69 -1.07 -7.48
CA LYS A 56 -6.69 -0.34 -6.68
C LYS A 56 -5.90 -1.28 -5.76
N LEU A 57 -6.59 -2.21 -5.09
CA LEU A 57 -5.93 -3.20 -4.23
C LEU A 57 -5.00 -4.12 -5.03
N GLU A 58 -5.46 -4.63 -6.18
CA GLU A 58 -4.65 -5.47 -7.08
C GLU A 58 -3.44 -4.74 -7.63
N THR A 59 -3.63 -3.46 -8.00
CA THR A 59 -2.54 -2.61 -8.47
C THR A 59 -1.48 -2.43 -7.40
N MET A 60 -1.89 -2.16 -6.15
CA MET A 60 -0.96 -1.98 -5.04
C MET A 60 -0.25 -3.27 -4.65
N GLU A 61 -0.94 -4.41 -4.64
CA GLU A 61 -0.35 -5.74 -4.42
C GLU A 61 0.75 -6.02 -5.46
N MET A 62 0.42 -5.82 -6.75
CA MET A 62 1.36 -5.97 -7.86
C MET A 62 2.55 -5.01 -7.75
N LEU A 63 2.29 -3.75 -7.41
CA LEU A 63 3.31 -2.70 -7.31
C LEU A 63 4.39 -3.07 -6.29
N TYR A 64 3.99 -3.47 -5.07
CA TYR A 64 4.94 -3.89 -4.04
C TYR A 64 5.77 -5.10 -4.47
N ARG A 65 5.15 -6.07 -5.14
CA ARG A 65 5.86 -7.25 -5.67
C ARG A 65 6.89 -6.86 -6.72
N ILE A 66 6.51 -6.07 -7.72
CA ILE A 66 7.39 -5.64 -8.81
C ILE A 66 8.57 -4.83 -8.28
N VAL A 67 8.33 -3.88 -7.36
CA VAL A 67 9.41 -3.06 -6.79
C VAL A 67 10.36 -3.92 -5.95
N ASN A 68 9.85 -4.86 -5.17
CA ASN A 68 10.69 -5.72 -4.34
C ASN A 68 11.55 -6.66 -5.19
N GLU A 69 10.94 -7.33 -6.18
CA GLU A 69 11.67 -8.18 -7.14
C GLU A 69 12.66 -7.36 -7.98
N GLY A 70 12.26 -6.19 -8.47
CA GLY A 70 13.07 -5.31 -9.31
C GLY A 70 14.25 -4.65 -8.58
N THR A 71 14.14 -4.48 -7.27
CA THR A 71 15.26 -4.05 -6.41
C THR A 71 16.06 -5.24 -5.86
N GLU A 72 15.85 -6.44 -6.40
CA GLU A 72 16.52 -7.68 -6.00
C GLU A 72 16.43 -7.92 -4.48
N PHE A 73 15.28 -7.58 -3.89
CA PHE A 73 14.98 -7.72 -2.47
C PHE A 73 15.90 -6.93 -1.53
N ARG A 74 16.69 -5.97 -2.02
CA ARG A 74 17.55 -5.11 -1.18
C ARG A 74 16.77 -4.38 -0.09
N HIS A 75 15.51 -4.05 -0.36
CA HIS A 75 14.62 -3.29 0.53
C HIS A 75 13.45 -4.14 1.07
N ASP A 76 13.56 -5.47 1.02
CA ASP A 76 12.46 -6.40 1.32
C ASP A 76 11.80 -6.16 2.68
N LYS A 77 12.60 -5.89 3.71
CA LYS A 77 12.09 -5.60 5.06
C LYS A 77 11.15 -4.40 5.08
N ASP A 78 11.59 -3.29 4.48
CA ASP A 78 10.85 -2.02 4.52
C ASP A 78 9.64 -2.06 3.57
N LEU A 79 9.79 -2.69 2.40
CA LEU A 79 8.69 -2.93 1.46
C LEU A 79 7.62 -3.84 2.06
N ARG A 80 7.99 -4.90 2.79
CA ARG A 80 7.06 -5.76 3.55
C ARG A 80 6.32 -4.99 4.63
N ALA A 81 7.02 -4.15 5.39
CA ALA A 81 6.41 -3.32 6.41
C ALA A 81 5.41 -2.31 5.81
N GLY A 82 5.80 -1.62 4.73
CA GLY A 82 4.95 -0.70 3.98
C GLY A 82 3.71 -1.38 3.40
N HIS A 83 3.89 -2.55 2.76
CA HIS A 83 2.80 -3.37 2.24
C HIS A 83 1.81 -3.73 3.35
N GLY A 84 2.31 -4.31 4.45
CA GLY A 84 1.48 -4.67 5.59
C GLY A 84 0.70 -3.47 6.14
N ARG A 85 1.35 -2.31 6.28
CA ARG A 85 0.70 -1.09 6.76
C ARG A 85 -0.40 -0.60 5.81
N TYR A 86 -0.12 -0.50 4.52
CA TYR A 86 -1.09 -0.07 3.51
C TYR A 86 -2.36 -0.91 3.56
N PHE A 87 -2.22 -2.24 3.54
CA PHE A 87 -3.38 -3.13 3.56
C PHE A 87 -4.12 -3.12 4.90
N LEU A 88 -3.47 -2.85 6.03
CA LEU A 88 -4.17 -2.67 7.31
C LEU A 88 -4.99 -1.37 7.34
N ASP A 89 -4.45 -0.27 6.81
CA ASP A 89 -5.16 1.00 6.75
C ASP A 89 -6.36 0.92 5.78
N MET A 90 -6.22 0.22 4.66
CA MET A 90 -7.33 -0.06 3.75
C MET A 90 -8.40 -0.96 4.39
N ALA A 91 -7.98 -1.99 5.16
CA ALA A 91 -8.93 -2.85 5.86
C ALA A 91 -9.80 -2.06 6.85
N ARG A 92 -9.20 -1.15 7.62
CA ARG A 92 -9.92 -0.26 8.54
C ARG A 92 -10.92 0.62 7.79
N THR A 93 -10.45 1.28 6.74
CA THR A 93 -11.28 2.11 5.86
C THR A 93 -12.50 1.35 5.34
N TYR A 94 -12.33 0.11 4.89
CA TYR A 94 -13.46 -0.69 4.39
C TYR A 94 -14.37 -1.23 5.50
N LEU A 95 -13.84 -1.52 6.70
CA LEU A 95 -14.66 -1.87 7.85
C LEU A 95 -15.58 -0.72 8.27
N ASP A 96 -15.05 0.51 8.30
CA ASP A 96 -15.80 1.72 8.62
C ASP A 96 -16.90 2.00 7.59
N GLN A 97 -16.68 1.61 6.33
CA GLN A 97 -17.67 1.67 5.25
C GLN A 97 -18.64 0.47 5.24
N GLY A 98 -18.51 -0.49 6.16
CA GLY A 98 -19.34 -1.72 6.18
C GLY A 98 -19.00 -2.74 5.09
N ARG A 99 -17.92 -2.54 4.33
CA ARG A 99 -17.50 -3.37 3.19
C ARG A 99 -16.59 -4.52 3.64
N THR A 100 -17.22 -5.50 4.27
CA THR A 100 -16.54 -6.59 4.96
C THR A 100 -15.75 -7.53 4.04
N ASP A 101 -16.16 -7.67 2.78
CA ASP A 101 -15.49 -8.47 1.76
C ASP A 101 -14.11 -7.90 1.41
N LEU A 102 -14.05 -6.60 1.10
CA LEU A 102 -12.79 -5.92 0.81
C LEU A 102 -11.91 -5.83 2.05
N ALA A 103 -12.49 -5.56 3.22
CA ALA A 103 -11.75 -5.58 4.47
C ALA A 103 -11.06 -6.94 4.69
N ARG A 104 -11.78 -8.06 4.53
CA ARG A 104 -11.20 -9.41 4.67
C ARG A 104 -10.08 -9.66 3.66
N ARG A 105 -10.23 -9.21 2.41
CA ARG A 105 -9.16 -9.30 1.40
C ARG A 105 -7.91 -8.57 1.87
N CYS A 106 -8.04 -7.30 2.27
CA CYS A 106 -6.92 -6.52 2.76
C CYS A 106 -6.22 -7.15 3.97
N LEU A 107 -7.01 -7.68 4.91
CA LEU A 107 -6.48 -8.36 6.09
C LEU A 107 -5.70 -9.64 5.77
N ARG A 108 -6.12 -10.37 4.73
CA ARG A 108 -5.37 -11.52 4.21
C ARG A 108 -4.04 -11.06 3.62
N GLU A 109 -4.05 -10.03 2.76
CA GLU A 109 -2.83 -9.53 2.14
C GLU A 109 -1.83 -8.97 3.15
N ALA A 110 -2.30 -8.25 4.16
CA ALA A 110 -1.43 -7.75 5.24
C ALA A 110 -0.71 -8.87 6.00
N ARG A 111 -1.32 -10.06 6.11
CA ARG A 111 -0.72 -11.22 6.79
C ARG A 111 0.34 -11.91 5.95
N SER A 112 0.17 -11.95 4.63
CA SER A 112 1.09 -12.61 3.69
C SER A 112 2.51 -12.02 3.70
N TYR A 113 2.65 -10.74 4.08
CA TYR A 113 3.92 -10.00 4.02
C TYR A 113 4.53 -9.65 5.39
N ARG A 114 4.07 -10.26 6.49
CA ARG A 114 4.47 -9.89 7.86
C ARG A 114 5.99 -10.09 8.10
N PRO A 115 6.76 -9.05 8.52
CA PRO A 115 8.13 -9.25 8.96
C PRO A 115 8.15 -10.02 10.28
N ARG A 116 9.06 -11.00 10.41
CA ARG A 116 9.28 -11.73 11.67
C ARG A 116 9.72 -10.72 12.75
N GLY A 117 8.86 -10.48 13.75
CA GLY A 117 9.24 -9.80 15.00
C GLY A 117 8.71 -8.38 15.25
N GLN A 118 8.18 -7.65 14.26
CA GLN A 118 7.95 -6.19 14.43
C GLN A 118 6.49 -5.76 14.69
N PHE A 119 5.52 -6.66 14.56
CA PHE A 119 4.08 -6.31 14.61
C PHE A 119 3.29 -7.08 15.66
N ARG A 120 3.79 -7.14 16.91
CA ARG A 120 3.03 -7.73 18.03
C ARG A 120 1.74 -6.94 18.32
N GLY A 121 1.80 -5.60 18.30
CA GLY A 121 0.64 -4.73 18.61
C GLY A 121 -0.44 -4.63 17.51
N LEU A 122 -0.10 -4.76 16.22
CA LEU A 122 -1.09 -4.64 15.14
C LEU A 122 -1.98 -5.87 14.97
N ALA A 123 -1.51 -7.07 15.34
CA ALA A 123 -2.36 -8.26 15.40
C ALA A 123 -3.31 -8.25 16.61
N GLU A 124 -2.90 -7.64 17.72
CA GLU A 124 -3.77 -7.42 18.89
C GLU A 124 -4.81 -6.34 18.60
N ALA A 125 -4.40 -5.19 18.03
CA ALA A 125 -5.32 -4.15 17.55
C ALA A 125 -6.30 -4.71 16.51
N PHE A 126 -5.82 -5.52 15.56
CA PHE A 126 -6.64 -6.28 14.60
C PHE A 126 -7.68 -7.17 15.29
N SER A 127 -7.30 -7.92 16.32
CA SER A 127 -8.23 -8.80 17.04
C SER A 127 -9.25 -8.02 17.86
N LEU A 128 -8.86 -6.89 18.43
CA LEU A 128 -9.71 -6.05 19.27
C LEU A 128 -10.69 -5.23 18.43
N GLU A 129 -10.25 -4.62 17.33
CA GLU A 129 -11.09 -3.85 16.40
C GLU A 129 -12.14 -4.76 15.74
N VAL A 130 -11.72 -5.94 15.25
CA VAL A 130 -12.65 -6.91 14.64
C VAL A 130 -13.64 -7.48 15.67
N ARG A 131 -13.19 -7.83 16.89
CA ARG A 131 -14.10 -8.28 17.97
C ARG A 131 -15.02 -7.17 18.46
N SER A 132 -14.56 -5.92 18.49
CA SER A 132 -15.37 -4.76 18.85
C SER A 132 -16.44 -4.46 17.79
N TRP A 133 -16.08 -4.57 16.51
CA TRP A 133 -17.03 -4.44 15.40
C TRP A 133 -18.08 -5.56 15.41
N LEU A 134 -17.67 -6.83 15.61
CA LEU A 134 -18.59 -7.96 15.74
C LEU A 134 -19.55 -7.81 16.93
N ARG A 135 -19.06 -7.34 18.09
CA ARG A 135 -19.90 -7.12 19.28
C ARG A 135 -20.94 -6.01 19.08
N ARG A 136 -20.56 -4.88 18.48
CA ARG A 136 -21.49 -3.77 18.19
C ARG A 136 -22.63 -4.16 17.23
N ARG A 137 -22.42 -5.18 16.40
CA ARG A 137 -23.41 -5.66 15.43
C ARG A 137 -24.30 -6.79 15.96
N ALA A 138 -23.90 -7.48 17.04
CA ALA A 138 -24.70 -8.51 17.71
C ALA A 138 -25.65 -7.94 18.78
N SER A 139 -25.61 -6.61 18.99
CA SER A 139 -26.44 -5.87 19.97
C SER A 139 -27.50 -4.97 19.31
N LEU A 140 -27.66 -5.10 17.98
CA LEU A 140 -28.72 -4.53 17.15
C LEU A 140 -29.56 -5.69 16.59
#